data_AF-A0A7C9NAA5-F1
#
_entry.id   AF-A0A7C9NAA5-F1
#
_cell.length_a   1.000
_cell.length_b   1.000
_cell.length_c   1.000
_cell.angle_alpha   90.00
_cell.angle_beta   90.00
_cell.angle_gamma   90.00
#
_symmetry.space_group_name_H-M   'P 1'
#
loop_
_entity.id
_entity.type
_entity.pdbx_description
1 polymer ?
#
loop_
_entity_poly.entity_id
_entity_poly.type
_entity_poly.pdbx_seq_one_letter_code
_entity_poly.pdbx_strand_id
1 'polypeptide(L)'
;MAEKDNEKMSREEAGRKGGEATSKSHDKDFYEKNGEKGGEATSDSHDKDFYEKNGEKGGEATSDSHDKDFYEKIGKKGGEATSDSHDKDFYEKTGKKGGEATSDSHDKDFYEKIGKKGGKANSDGDNN
;
A
#
# COMPACT_ATOMS: atom_id res chain seq x y z
N MET A 1 -25.83 -25.73 -50.59
CA MET A 1 -24.52 -25.98 -49.93
C MET A 1 -24.51 -25.18 -48.65
N ALA A 2 -24.34 -25.84 -47.50
CA ALA A 2 -24.33 -25.19 -46.20
C ALA A 2 -22.94 -24.58 -45.95
N GLU A 3 -22.86 -23.26 -45.91
CA GLU A 3 -21.69 -22.54 -45.42
C GLU A 3 -21.63 -22.75 -43.91
N LYS A 4 -20.68 -23.58 -43.46
CA LYS A 4 -20.31 -23.65 -42.05
C LYS A 4 -19.47 -22.42 -41.77
N ASP A 5 -20.10 -21.38 -41.24
CA ASP A 5 -19.41 -20.27 -40.59
C ASP A 5 -18.49 -20.85 -39.51
N ASN A 6 -17.20 -20.88 -39.81
CA ASN A 6 -16.15 -21.16 -38.85
C ASN A 6 -16.02 -19.91 -37.98
N GLU A 7 -16.86 -19.81 -36.95
CA GLU A 7 -16.72 -18.81 -35.87
C GLU A 7 -15.37 -19.04 -35.17
N LYS A 8 -14.31 -18.46 -35.72
CA LYS A 8 -13.00 -18.42 -35.09
C LYS A 8 -13.11 -17.53 -33.86
N MET A 9 -13.05 -18.17 -32.70
CA MET A 9 -12.97 -17.49 -31.41
C MET A 9 -11.88 -16.40 -31.41
N SER A 10 -12.20 -15.22 -30.87
CA SER A 10 -11.23 -14.13 -30.76
C SER A 10 -10.14 -14.47 -29.72
N ARG A 11 -8.96 -13.82 -29.83
CA ARG A 11 -7.87 -14.01 -28.85
C ARG A 11 -8.29 -13.62 -27.43
N GLU A 12 -9.06 -12.55 -27.31
CA GLU A 12 -9.59 -12.09 -26.03
C GLU A 12 -10.58 -13.10 -25.44
N GLU A 13 -11.47 -13.64 -26.27
CA GLU A 13 -12.44 -14.64 -25.84
C GLU A 13 -11.77 -15.96 -25.47
N ALA A 14 -10.72 -16.36 -26.19
CA ALA A 14 -9.89 -17.51 -25.85
C ALA A 14 -9.13 -17.30 -24.53
N GLY A 15 -8.58 -16.11 -24.31
CA GLY A 15 -7.92 -15.74 -23.05
C GLY A 15 -8.87 -15.79 -21.86
N ARG A 16 -10.08 -15.22 -22.02
CA ARG A 16 -11.12 -15.27 -20.99
C ARG A 16 -11.53 -16.71 -20.67
N LYS A 17 -11.84 -17.52 -21.69
CA LYS A 17 -12.23 -18.94 -21.50
C LYS A 17 -11.11 -19.76 -20.85
N GLY A 18 -9.85 -19.51 -21.20
CA GLY A 18 -8.69 -20.13 -20.56
C GLY A 18 -8.56 -19.75 -19.08
N GLY A 19 -8.75 -18.46 -18.76
CA GLY A 19 -8.76 -17.97 -17.37
C GLY A 19 -9.88 -18.58 -16.54
N GLU A 20 -11.11 -18.63 -17.07
CA GLU A 20 -12.25 -19.25 -16.40
C GLU A 20 -12.06 -20.75 -16.17
N ALA A 21 -11.50 -21.47 -17.14
CA ALA A 21 -11.19 -22.88 -16.99
C ALA A 21 -10.16 -23.11 -15.87
N THR A 22 -9.09 -22.31 -15.86
CA THR A 22 -8.02 -22.38 -14.85
C THR A 22 -8.57 -22.05 -13.45
N SER A 23 -9.41 -21.04 -13.33
CA SER A 23 -10.04 -20.65 -12.05
C SER A 23 -11.00 -21.69 -11.49
N LYS A 24 -11.57 -22.56 -12.35
CA LYS A 24 -12.43 -23.65 -11.92
C LYS A 24 -11.66 -24.91 -11.54
N SER A 25 -10.45 -25.10 -12.07
CA SER A 25 -9.65 -26.31 -11.89
C SER A 25 -8.59 -26.20 -10.79
N HIS A 26 -8.37 -25.02 -10.22
CA HIS A 26 -7.29 -24.77 -9.27
C HIS A 26 -7.76 -24.04 -8.02
N ASP A 27 -7.20 -24.47 -6.88
CA ASP A 27 -7.48 -23.90 -5.57
C ASP A 27 -6.54 -22.75 -5.21
N LYS A 28 -6.79 -22.11 -4.07
CA LYS A 28 -6.03 -20.96 -3.57
C LYS A 28 -4.51 -21.19 -3.58
N ASP A 29 -4.06 -22.36 -3.12
CA ASP A 29 -2.65 -22.72 -3.02
C ASP A 29 -1.93 -22.70 -4.37
N PHE A 30 -2.63 -23.02 -5.47
CA PHE A 30 -2.06 -22.95 -6.81
C PHE A 30 -1.73 -21.50 -7.20
N TYR A 31 -2.63 -20.57 -6.90
CA TYR A 31 -2.43 -19.15 -7.20
C TYR A 31 -1.37 -18.53 -6.31
N GLU A 32 -1.34 -18.87 -5.02
CA GLU A 32 -0.31 -18.42 -4.09
C GLU A 32 1.08 -18.87 -4.55
N LYS A 33 1.24 -20.16 -4.87
CA LYS A 33 2.52 -20.71 -5.35
C LYS A 33 2.97 -20.08 -6.67
N ASN A 34 2.04 -19.79 -7.58
CA ASN A 34 2.39 -19.11 -8.83
C ASN A 34 2.76 -17.64 -8.60
N GLY A 35 2.07 -16.95 -7.68
CA GLY A 35 2.42 -15.60 -7.26
C GLY A 35 3.81 -15.55 -6.62
N GLU A 36 4.11 -16.48 -5.72
CA GLU A 36 5.41 -16.61 -5.06
C GLU A 36 6.53 -16.82 -6.08
N LYS A 37 6.38 -17.78 -7.00
CA LYS A 37 7.37 -18.00 -8.08
C LYS A 37 7.57 -16.78 -8.98
N GLY A 38 6.49 -16.07 -9.30
CA GLY A 38 6.59 -14.83 -10.08
C GLY A 38 7.33 -13.72 -9.32
N GLY A 39 7.09 -13.62 -8.02
CA GLY A 39 7.79 -12.71 -7.13
C GLY A 39 9.28 -13.04 -7.00
N GLU A 40 9.62 -14.29 -6.76
CA GLU A 40 10.99 -14.80 -6.66
C GLU A 40 11.76 -14.54 -7.95
N ALA A 41 11.20 -14.91 -9.11
CA ALA A 41 11.83 -14.66 -10.40
C ALA A 41 12.05 -13.16 -10.67
N THR A 42 11.13 -12.29 -10.23
CA THR A 42 11.29 -10.83 -10.34
C THR A 42 12.41 -10.34 -9.43
N SER A 43 12.46 -10.83 -8.18
CA SER A 43 13.48 -10.48 -7.19
C SER A 43 14.88 -10.94 -7.59
N ASP A 44 15.00 -12.09 -8.24
CA ASP A 44 16.28 -12.62 -8.72
C ASP A 44 16.81 -11.88 -9.95
N SER A 45 15.91 -11.28 -10.74
CA SER A 45 16.26 -10.62 -12.01
C SER A 45 16.45 -9.11 -11.90
N HIS A 46 16.10 -8.50 -10.76
CA HIS A 46 16.09 -7.06 -10.61
C HIS A 46 16.77 -6.60 -9.33
N ASP A 47 17.66 -5.62 -9.47
CA ASP A 47 18.35 -5.00 -8.36
C ASP A 47 17.49 -3.95 -7.65
N LYS A 48 18.01 -3.45 -6.52
CA LYS A 48 17.37 -2.41 -5.68
C LYS A 48 16.87 -1.21 -6.49
N ASP A 49 17.67 -0.75 -7.46
CA ASP A 49 17.36 0.41 -8.31
C ASP A 49 16.07 0.23 -9.13
N PHE A 50 15.74 -1.00 -9.52
CA PHE A 50 14.50 -1.30 -10.23
C PHE A 50 13.28 -1.05 -9.34
N TYR A 51 13.34 -1.51 -8.10
CA TYR A 51 12.26 -1.34 -7.13
C TYR A 51 12.13 0.12 -6.69
N GLU A 52 13.24 0.82 -6.48
CA GLU A 52 13.25 2.24 -6.16
C GLU A 52 12.58 3.05 -7.28
N LYS A 53 12.99 2.83 -8.54
CA LYS A 53 12.42 3.51 -9.70
C LYS A 53 10.93 3.23 -9.90
N ASN A 54 10.47 2.00 -9.62
CA ASN A 54 9.06 1.66 -9.69
C ASN A 54 8.26 2.32 -8.56
N GLY A 55 8.82 2.37 -7.36
CA GLY A 55 8.24 3.08 -6.22
C GLY A 55 8.12 4.59 -6.49
N GLU A 56 9.18 5.21 -7.02
CA GLU A 56 9.17 6.62 -7.41
C GLU A 56 8.10 6.91 -8.46
N LYS A 57 8.02 6.13 -9.53
CA LYS A 57 7.00 6.30 -10.57
C LYS A 57 5.57 6.13 -10.03
N GLY A 58 5.35 5.16 -9.15
CA GLY A 58 4.06 4.98 -8.50
C GLY A 58 3.68 6.17 -7.61
N GLY A 59 4.66 6.69 -6.87
CA GLY A 59 4.52 7.88 -6.05
C GLY A 59 4.22 9.14 -6.85
N GLU A 60 4.97 9.38 -7.94
CA GLU A 60 4.78 10.50 -8.86
C GLU A 60 3.40 10.45 -9.51
N ALA A 61 3.01 9.30 -10.07
CA ALA A 61 1.68 9.13 -10.67
C ALA A 61 0.54 9.37 -9.67
N THR A 62 0.72 8.97 -8.41
CA THR A 62 -0.26 9.25 -7.34
C THR A 62 -0.30 10.74 -7.01
N SER A 63 0.86 11.39 -6.89
CA SER A 63 0.97 12.82 -6.58
C SER A 63 0.42 13.71 -7.68
N ASP A 64 0.60 13.32 -8.94
CA ASP A 64 0.10 14.07 -10.10
C ASP A 64 -1.42 13.96 -10.26
N SER A 65 -2.02 12.86 -9.77
CA SER A 65 -3.45 12.57 -9.94
C SER A 65 -4.31 12.94 -8.73
N HIS A 66 -3.71 13.34 -7.61
CA HIS A 66 -4.43 13.56 -6.37
C HIS A 66 -4.07 14.86 -5.66
N ASP A 67 -5.12 15.55 -5.24
CA ASP A 67 -5.01 16.83 -4.55
C ASP A 67 -4.78 16.64 -3.05
N LYS A 68 -4.52 17.74 -2.35
CA LYS A 68 -4.34 17.77 -0.89
C LYS A 68 -5.48 17.07 -0.12
N ASP A 69 -6.72 17.24 -0.57
CA ASP A 69 -7.91 16.67 0.06
C ASP A 69 -7.92 15.13 0.02
N PHE A 70 -7.33 14.53 -1.02
CA PHE A 70 -7.17 13.08 -1.09
C PHE A 70 -6.23 12.58 0.00
N TYR A 71 -5.07 13.23 0.16
CA TYR A 71 -4.08 12.87 1.17
C TYR A 71 -4.60 13.07 2.60
N GLU A 72 -5.37 14.14 2.83
CA GLU A 72 -6.04 14.37 4.11
C GLU A 72 -7.06 13.27 4.43
N LYS A 73 -7.86 12.87 3.44
CA LYS A 73 -8.87 11.81 3.60
C LYS A 73 -8.25 10.45 3.88
N ILE A 74 -7.19 10.06 3.17
CA ILE A 74 -6.52 8.77 3.43
C ILE A 74 -5.76 8.79 4.76
N GLY A 75 -5.17 9.94 5.14
CA GLY A 75 -4.53 10.12 6.44
C GLY A 75 -5.52 9.97 7.59
N LYS A 76 -6.69 10.62 7.49
CA LYS A 76 -7.78 10.49 8.46
C LYS A 76 -8.26 9.05 8.61
N LYS A 77 -8.51 8.37 7.49
CA LYS A 77 -8.93 6.95 7.50
C LYS A 77 -7.88 6.04 8.13
N GLY A 78 -6.59 6.25 7.85
CA GLY A 78 -5.51 5.49 8.47
C GLY A 78 -5.43 5.73 9.99
N GLY A 79 -5.61 6.98 10.41
CA GLY A 79 -5.69 7.35 11.83
C GLY A 79 -6.86 6.71 12.55
N GLU A 80 -8.08 6.80 11.99
CA GLU A 80 -9.29 6.17 12.55
C GLU A 80 -9.12 4.64 12.65
N ALA A 81 -8.68 3.98 11.57
CA ALA A 81 -8.46 2.54 11.58
C ALA A 81 -7.42 2.11 12.63
N THR A 82 -6.36 2.90 12.84
CA THR A 82 -5.36 2.63 13.87
C THR A 82 -5.94 2.85 15.27
N SER A 83 -6.71 3.92 15.48
CA SER A 83 -7.36 4.23 16.77
C SER A 83 -8.42 3.22 17.16
N ASP A 84 -9.16 2.68 16.20
CA ASP A 84 -10.19 1.67 16.44
C ASP A 84 -9.62 0.29 16.74
N SER A 85 -8.39 0.00 16.28
CA SER A 85 -7.76 -1.32 16.39
C SER A 85 -6.69 -1.43 17.47
N HIS A 86 -6.29 -0.32 18.10
CA HIS A 86 -5.16 -0.30 19.01
C HIS A 86 -5.43 0.49 20.29
N ASP A 87 -5.09 -0.15 21.42
CA ASP A 87 -5.21 0.45 22.75
C ASP A 87 -4.05 1.40 23.08
N LYS A 88 -4.19 2.10 24.21
CA LYS A 88 -3.20 3.05 24.72
C LYS A 88 -1.77 2.51 24.75
N ASP A 89 -1.60 1.24 25.11
CA ASP A 89 -0.30 0.57 25.20
C ASP A 89 0.41 0.47 23.84
N PHE A 90 -0.34 0.34 22.74
CA PHE A 90 0.22 0.37 21.40
C PHE A 90 0.81 1.74 21.08
N TYR A 91 0.08 2.82 21.36
CA TYR A 91 0.54 4.18 21.13
C TYR A 91 1.76 4.52 21.99
N GLU A 92 1.79 4.06 23.25
CA GLU A 92 2.93 4.25 24.14
C GLU A 92 4.18 3.52 23.66
N LYS A 93 4.04 2.25 23.25
CA LYS A 93 5.15 1.44 22.72
C LYS A 93 5.68 2.00 21.39
N THR A 94 4.79 2.45 20.51
CA THR A 94 5.16 3.01 19.21
C THR A 94 5.82 4.38 19.38
N GLY A 95 5.29 5.23 20.27
CA GLY A 95 5.88 6.50 20.65
C GLY A 95 7.28 6.34 21.27
N LYS A 96 7.45 5.36 22.17
CA LYS A 96 8.75 5.06 22.78
C LYS A 96 9.79 4.63 21.74
N LYS A 97 9.43 3.71 20.83
CA LYS A 97 10.32 3.27 19.74
C LYS A 97 10.67 4.39 18.76
N GLY A 98 9.70 5.23 18.41
CA GLY A 98 9.94 6.41 17.57
C GLY A 98 10.84 7.44 18.24
N GLY A 99 10.69 7.62 19.56
CA GLY A 99 11.61 8.38 20.40
C GLY A 99 13.01 7.78 20.39
N GLU A 100 13.19 6.53 20.76
CA GLU A 100 14.51 5.89 20.78
C GLU A 100 15.26 6.02 19.43
N ALA A 101 14.59 5.73 18.30
CA ALA A 101 15.18 5.86 16.97
C ALA A 101 15.59 7.30 16.60
N THR A 102 14.85 8.27 17.11
CA THR A 102 15.12 9.69 16.87
C THR A 102 16.23 10.21 17.80
N SER A 103 16.37 9.66 19.00
CA SER A 103 17.29 10.19 20.04
C SER A 103 18.72 9.81 19.76
N ASP A 104 18.88 8.71 19.03
CA ASP A 104 20.17 8.25 18.52
C ASP A 104 20.73 9.19 17.46
N SER A 105 19.93 10.11 16.90
CA SER A 105 20.33 10.99 15.79
C SER A 105 20.03 12.49 15.99
N HIS A 106 19.26 12.88 17.02
CA HIS A 106 18.79 14.26 17.19
C HIS A 106 18.80 14.75 18.63
N ASP A 107 19.17 16.03 18.80
CA ASP A 107 19.28 16.70 20.10
C ASP A 107 17.92 17.07 20.71
N LYS A 108 17.94 17.47 21.99
CA LYS A 108 16.77 17.83 22.80
C LYS A 108 15.85 18.89 22.14
N ASP A 109 16.41 19.81 21.38
CA ASP A 109 15.66 20.87 20.68
C ASP A 109 14.80 20.30 19.53
N PHE A 110 15.22 19.19 18.91
CA PHE A 110 14.44 18.48 17.90
C PHE A 110 13.17 17.89 18.52
N TYR A 111 13.32 17.28 19.71
CA TYR A 111 12.22 16.70 20.48
C TYR A 111 11.18 17.71 20.91
N GLU A 112 11.62 18.88 21.37
CA GLU A 112 10.71 19.94 21.77
C GLU A 112 9.88 20.43 20.57
N LYS A 113 10.48 20.49 19.38
CA LYS A 113 9.81 20.91 18.15
C LYS A 113 8.78 19.90 17.65
N ILE A 114 9.09 18.60 17.65
CA ILE A 114 8.14 17.56 17.23
C ILE A 114 7.07 17.32 18.30
N GLY A 115 7.40 17.39 19.59
CA GLY A 115 6.45 17.28 20.70
C GLY A 115 5.40 18.39 20.67
N LYS A 116 5.82 19.63 20.36
CA LYS A 116 4.90 20.75 20.11
C LYS A 116 4.00 20.52 18.89
N LYS A 117 4.49 19.90 17.82
CA LYS A 117 3.69 19.59 16.63
C LYS A 117 2.69 18.45 16.86
N GLY A 118 3.09 17.39 17.59
CA GLY A 118 2.22 16.26 17.94
C GLY A 118 1.19 16.60 19.02
N GLY A 119 1.56 17.46 19.99
CA GLY A 119 0.66 17.90 21.07
C GLY A 119 -0.36 18.97 20.65
N LYS A 120 -0.12 19.71 19.55
CA LYS A 120 -1.02 20.77 19.08
C LYS A 120 -2.35 20.26 18.51
N ALA A 121 -2.56 18.95 18.41
CA ALA A 121 -3.85 18.39 17.99
C ALA A 121 -4.97 18.54 19.04
N ASN A 122 -4.66 18.88 20.30
CA ASN A 122 -5.64 18.90 21.40
C ASN A 122 -5.83 20.26 22.11
N SER A 123 -5.48 21.39 21.49
CA SER A 123 -5.63 22.72 22.16
C SER A 123 -6.38 23.78 21.36
N ASP A 124 -7.02 23.43 20.25
CA ASP A 124 -7.90 24.35 19.50
C ASP A 124 -9.37 23.88 19.59
N GLY A 125 -9.85 23.61 20.81
CA GLY A 125 -11.18 23.05 21.03
C GLY A 125 -11.79 23.39 22.39
N ASP A 126 -11.52 24.57 22.94
CA ASP A 126 -12.31 25.12 24.05
C ASP A 126 -12.34 26.65 23.92
N ASN A 127 -13.43 27.18 23.37
CA ASN A 127 -14.07 28.45 23.74
C ASN A 127 -15.19 28.79 22.73
N ASN A 128 -16.41 28.33 23.04
CA ASN A 128 -17.58 29.20 23.22
C ASN A 128 -18.77 28.40 23.74
#